data_AF-A0A1H7H2B8-F1
#
_entry.id   AF-A0A1H7H2B8-F1
#
_cell.length_a   1.000
_cell.length_b   1.000
_cell.length_c   1.000
_cell.angle_alpha   90.00
_cell.angle_beta   90.00
_cell.angle_gamma   90.00
#
_symmetry.space_group_name_H-M   'P 1'
#
loop_
_entity.id
_entity.type
_entity.pdbx_description
1 polymer ?
#
loop_
_entity_poly.entity_id
_entity_poly.type
_entity_poly.pdbx_seq_one_letter_code
_entity_poly.pdbx_strand_id
1 'polypeptide(L)'
;MDEWLLVFVPDPERWGPLPDEGVLGVQDLPGALDRVGLRPGDPVFVRPDFTVDRELLQFALSSEFRPLERETRRNYATDIRLLLTWLWRRGIPWRDATREDLRAYREFRCESPLNPARISGTKWDREAPAFTRLYRWARVAPLPVDSRRRTDRAPHARSSRVSWLTPRTWALWQDVGLRGLGPDGAPMGGWDGRTELRNTSFVGFTLSSGLRRQESGALLTFEVPSRPLRSGRYCHGQVARALSRSKRDRTFYASVDSLRQVSAYAESERAWAVERAQRQGALRKVAADAADHQGHIGPHHSGSLGRP
;
A
#
# COMPACT_ATOMS: atom_id res chain seq x y z
N MET A 1 13.18 3.67 -26.13
CA MET A 1 12.38 3.24 -24.96
C MET A 1 11.14 4.11 -25.02
N ASP A 2 9.96 3.50 -25.16
CA ASP A 2 8.76 4.24 -25.60
C ASP A 2 7.73 4.35 -24.48
N GLU A 3 8.20 4.29 -23.24
CA GLU A 3 7.39 4.33 -22.02
C GLU A 3 7.85 5.43 -21.09
N TRP A 4 6.89 6.07 -20.44
CA TRP A 4 7.19 6.97 -19.35
C TRP A 4 7.73 6.18 -18.17
N LEU A 5 8.80 6.71 -17.59
CA LEU A 5 9.40 6.24 -16.36
C LEU A 5 8.77 6.97 -15.19
N LEU A 6 8.56 6.26 -14.10
CA LEU A 6 8.05 6.80 -12.85
C LEU A 6 8.98 6.40 -11.73
N VAL A 7 9.62 7.39 -11.14
CA VAL A 7 10.54 7.23 -10.01
C VAL A 7 9.87 7.82 -8.78
N PHE A 8 10.09 7.21 -7.62
CA PHE A 8 9.63 7.75 -6.34
C PHE A 8 10.85 8.15 -5.52
N VAL A 9 10.78 9.31 -4.88
CA VAL A 9 11.82 9.73 -3.95
C VAL A 9 11.90 8.70 -2.82
N PRO A 10 13.05 8.01 -2.64
CA PRO A 10 13.18 7.01 -1.59
C PRO A 10 13.18 7.66 -0.20
N ASP A 11 12.84 6.89 0.83
CA ASP A 11 13.05 7.32 2.21
C ASP A 11 14.55 7.51 2.49
N PRO A 12 14.97 8.50 3.30
CA PRO A 12 16.39 8.83 3.52
C PRO A 12 17.26 7.64 3.93
N GLU A 13 16.71 6.74 4.75
CA GLU A 13 17.37 5.49 5.17
C GLU A 13 17.75 4.56 4.01
N ARG A 14 17.10 4.71 2.85
CA ARG A 14 17.31 3.89 1.66
C ARG A 14 18.24 4.52 0.63
N TRP A 15 18.80 5.69 0.92
CA TRP A 15 19.65 6.40 -0.03
C TRP A 15 21.02 5.72 -0.21
N GLY A 16 21.45 4.93 0.79
CA GLY A 16 22.79 4.33 0.78
C GLY A 16 23.90 5.38 0.88
N PRO A 17 25.18 4.98 0.75
CA PRO A 17 26.27 5.93 0.64
C PRO A 17 26.13 6.70 -0.69
N LEU A 18 25.95 8.02 -0.60
CA LEU A 18 25.95 8.89 -1.76
C LEU A 18 27.39 9.08 -2.26
N PRO A 19 27.67 9.05 -3.58
CA PRO A 19 29.02 9.24 -4.09
C PRO A 19 29.55 10.64 -3.78
N ASP A 20 30.77 10.74 -3.26
CA ASP A 20 31.42 12.03 -2.93
C ASP A 20 31.61 12.94 -4.17
N GLU A 21 31.81 12.33 -5.34
CA GLU A 21 31.93 13.04 -6.62
C GLU A 21 30.59 13.59 -7.13
N GLY A 22 29.48 13.18 -6.51
CA GLY A 22 28.13 13.46 -6.97
C GLY A 22 27.69 12.58 -8.15
N VAL A 23 26.42 12.70 -8.53
CA VAL A 23 25.82 12.00 -9.68
C VAL A 23 25.25 13.02 -10.63
N LEU A 24 25.62 12.95 -11.91
CA LEU A 24 25.17 13.89 -12.96
C LEU A 24 25.39 15.37 -12.60
N GLY A 25 26.51 15.68 -11.92
CA GLY A 25 26.85 17.04 -11.50
C GLY A 25 26.15 17.52 -10.22
N VAL A 26 25.40 16.66 -9.54
CA VAL A 26 24.79 16.95 -8.23
C VAL A 26 25.62 16.30 -7.12
N GLN A 27 26.35 17.12 -6.37
CA GLN A 27 27.16 16.69 -5.21
C GLN A 27 26.31 16.56 -3.93
N ASP A 28 25.40 17.51 -3.70
CA ASP A 28 24.47 17.48 -2.57
C ASP A 28 23.05 17.15 -3.06
N LEU A 29 22.75 15.86 -3.13
CA LEU A 29 21.42 15.34 -3.47
C LEU A 29 20.34 15.74 -2.44
N PRO A 30 20.54 15.59 -1.11
CA PRO A 30 19.58 16.06 -0.11
C PRO A 30 19.20 17.54 -0.31
N GLY A 31 20.18 18.44 -0.38
CA GLY A 31 19.91 19.86 -0.54
C GLY A 31 19.35 20.21 -1.93
N ALA A 32 19.63 19.41 -2.97
CA ALA A 32 18.97 19.55 -4.27
C ALA A 32 17.47 19.19 -4.19
N LEU A 33 17.13 18.09 -3.51
CA LEU A 33 15.73 17.69 -3.31
C LEU A 33 14.96 18.72 -2.49
N ASP A 34 15.57 19.25 -1.43
CA ASP A 34 14.96 20.29 -0.59
C ASP A 34 14.70 21.58 -1.35
N ARG A 35 15.63 22.00 -2.24
CA ARG A 35 15.44 23.16 -3.12
C ARG A 35 14.27 23.00 -4.08
N VAL A 36 14.03 21.77 -4.57
CA VAL A 36 12.85 21.45 -5.38
C VAL A 36 11.60 21.29 -4.52
N GLY A 37 11.77 21.01 -3.22
CA GLY A 37 10.69 20.75 -2.27
C GLY A 37 10.15 19.33 -2.34
N LEU A 38 10.90 18.39 -2.93
CA LEU A 38 10.54 16.98 -3.02
C LEU A 38 10.69 16.29 -1.68
N ARG A 39 9.70 15.47 -1.31
CA ARG A 39 9.69 14.66 -0.09
C ARG A 39 9.72 13.17 -0.40
N PRO A 40 10.15 12.33 0.55
CA PRO A 40 10.02 10.88 0.43
C PRO A 40 8.62 10.43 0.01
N GLY A 41 8.58 9.59 -1.02
CA GLY A 41 7.36 9.09 -1.65
C GLY A 41 6.72 10.01 -2.69
N ASP A 42 7.28 11.19 -2.97
CA ASP A 42 6.82 12.03 -4.08
C ASP A 42 7.16 11.36 -5.43
N PRO A 43 6.21 11.34 -6.38
CA PRO A 43 6.45 10.81 -7.71
C PRO A 43 7.19 11.81 -8.61
N VAL A 44 8.11 11.31 -9.41
CA VAL A 44 8.82 12.04 -10.46
C VAL A 44 8.55 11.34 -11.79
N PHE A 45 7.90 12.06 -12.70
CA PHE A 45 7.58 11.56 -14.04
C PHE A 45 8.71 11.93 -15.00
N VAL A 46 9.28 10.90 -15.63
CA VAL A 46 10.37 11.05 -16.58
C VAL A 46 9.86 10.59 -17.95
N ARG A 47 9.98 11.47 -18.92
CA ARG A 47 9.58 11.22 -20.31
C ARG A 47 10.45 10.14 -20.95
N PRO A 48 10.00 9.52 -22.05
CA PRO A 48 10.77 8.48 -22.73
C PRO A 48 12.10 8.97 -23.34
N ASP A 49 12.26 10.30 -23.49
CA ASP A 49 13.50 10.98 -23.86
C ASP A 49 14.43 11.28 -22.66
N PHE A 50 14.16 10.68 -21.49
CA PHE A 50 14.88 10.86 -20.23
C PHE A 50 14.83 12.28 -19.65
N THR A 51 13.90 13.12 -20.10
CA THR A 51 13.67 14.44 -19.51
C THR A 51 12.64 14.38 -18.38
N VAL A 52 12.90 15.09 -17.29
CA VAL A 52 11.89 15.27 -16.23
C VAL A 52 10.83 16.26 -16.73
N ASP A 53 9.57 15.85 -16.69
CA ASP A 53 8.48 16.74 -17.06
C ASP A 53 8.23 17.76 -15.93
N ARG A 54 8.55 19.03 -16.21
CA ARG A 54 8.47 20.12 -15.22
C ARG A 54 7.05 20.34 -14.71
N GLU A 55 6.05 20.13 -15.54
CA GLU A 55 4.66 20.38 -15.16
C GLU A 55 4.11 19.25 -14.32
N LEU A 56 4.42 18.00 -14.67
CA LEU A 56 4.05 16.86 -13.84
C LEU A 56 4.78 16.88 -12.49
N LEU A 57 5.98 17.45 -12.42
CA LEU A 57 6.64 17.74 -11.16
C LEU A 57 5.88 18.80 -10.34
N GLN A 58 5.41 19.88 -10.98
CA GLN A 58 4.55 20.88 -10.30
C GLN A 58 3.23 20.26 -9.82
N PHE A 59 2.63 19.35 -10.59
CA PHE A 59 1.45 18.59 -10.18
C PHE A 59 1.74 17.75 -8.93
N ALA A 60 2.85 17.02 -8.91
CA ALA A 60 3.24 16.20 -7.75
C ALA A 60 3.41 17.04 -6.47
N LEU A 61 3.89 18.27 -6.62
CA LEU A 61 4.10 19.23 -5.53
C LEU A 61 2.86 20.07 -5.18
N SER A 62 1.78 19.96 -5.95
CA SER A 62 0.60 20.82 -5.82
C SER A 62 -0.23 20.51 -4.57
N SER A 63 -1.06 21.48 -4.15
CA SER A 63 -1.97 21.30 -2.99
C SER A 63 -3.07 20.27 -3.26
N GLU A 64 -3.34 19.95 -4.52
CA GLU A 64 -4.32 18.94 -4.93
C GLU A 64 -3.76 17.51 -4.84
N PHE A 65 -2.45 17.32 -4.97
CA PHE A 65 -1.84 15.99 -4.98
C PHE A 65 -1.06 15.68 -3.71
N ARG A 66 -0.31 16.65 -3.20
CA ARG A 66 0.62 16.46 -2.08
C ARG A 66 -0.03 16.01 -0.77
N PRO A 67 -1.23 16.48 -0.36
CA PRO A 67 -1.88 16.04 0.88
C PRO A 67 -2.45 14.61 0.83
N LEU A 68 -2.46 13.97 -0.33
CA LEU A 68 -2.95 12.60 -0.46
C LEU A 68 -2.05 11.64 0.33
N GLU A 69 -2.67 10.58 0.85
CA GLU A 69 -1.94 9.50 1.52
C GLU A 69 -0.93 8.85 0.55
N ARG A 70 0.22 8.41 1.07
CA ARG A 70 1.38 7.95 0.27
C ARG A 70 1.02 6.83 -0.72
N GLU A 71 0.26 5.84 -0.28
CA GLU A 71 -0.21 4.76 -1.15
C GLU A 71 -1.20 5.27 -2.21
N THR A 72 -2.04 6.25 -1.88
CA THR A 72 -2.91 6.91 -2.86
C THR A 72 -2.10 7.65 -3.92
N ARG A 73 -1.08 8.42 -3.52
CA ARG A 73 -0.17 9.11 -4.46
C ARG A 73 0.54 8.11 -5.38
N ARG A 74 1.07 7.03 -4.82
CA ARG A 74 1.73 5.95 -5.57
C ARG A 74 0.80 5.35 -6.61
N ASN A 75 -0.42 5.02 -6.21
CA ASN A 75 -1.44 4.45 -7.08
C ASN A 75 -1.82 5.42 -8.21
N TYR A 76 -2.13 6.67 -7.89
CA TYR A 76 -2.49 7.67 -8.89
C TYR A 76 -1.34 7.96 -9.86
N ALA A 77 -0.11 8.09 -9.37
CA ALA A 77 1.04 8.32 -10.25
C ALA A 77 1.28 7.14 -11.19
N THR A 78 1.12 5.91 -10.70
CA THR A 78 1.22 4.68 -11.51
C THR A 78 0.16 4.66 -12.60
N ASP A 79 -1.08 5.02 -12.25
CA ASP A 79 -2.19 5.08 -13.20
C ASP A 79 -1.91 6.15 -14.26
N ILE A 80 -1.57 7.39 -13.84
CA ILE A 80 -1.21 8.52 -14.72
C ILE A 80 -0.12 8.12 -15.71
N ARG A 81 0.95 7.44 -15.27
CA ARG A 81 2.04 6.97 -16.15
C ARG A 81 1.54 6.12 -17.32
N LEU A 82 0.51 5.29 -17.11
CA LEU A 82 -0.05 4.44 -18.17
C LEU A 82 -0.74 5.28 -19.26
N LEU A 83 -1.50 6.31 -18.86
CA LEU A 83 -2.12 7.24 -19.80
C LEU A 83 -1.07 8.02 -20.58
N LEU A 84 -0.07 8.58 -19.88
CA LEU A 84 1.01 9.35 -20.50
C LEU A 84 1.78 8.51 -21.53
N THR A 85 2.05 7.25 -21.21
CA THR A 85 2.69 6.29 -22.13
C THR A 85 1.83 6.00 -23.35
N TRP A 86 0.52 5.82 -23.15
CA TRP A 86 -0.40 5.55 -24.25
C TRP A 86 -0.52 6.73 -25.23
N LEU A 87 -0.53 7.97 -24.70
CA LEU A 87 -0.57 9.21 -25.48
C LEU A 87 0.76 9.45 -26.21
N TRP A 88 1.89 9.26 -25.52
CA TRP A 88 3.22 9.40 -26.09
C TRP A 88 3.45 8.51 -27.31
N ARG A 89 3.03 7.23 -27.24
CA ARG A 89 3.14 6.27 -28.35
C ARG A 89 2.35 6.69 -29.60
N ARG A 90 1.42 7.63 -29.47
CA ARG A 90 0.63 8.20 -30.57
C ARG A 90 1.16 9.58 -31.01
N GLY A 91 2.23 10.07 -30.40
CA GLY A 91 2.75 11.41 -30.64
C GLY A 91 1.85 12.51 -30.10
N ILE A 92 0.96 12.21 -29.15
CA ILE A 92 -0.02 13.16 -28.62
C ILE A 92 0.49 13.70 -27.28
N PRO A 93 0.74 15.02 -27.16
CA PRO A 93 1.00 15.64 -25.87
C PRO A 93 -0.23 15.50 -24.97
N TRP A 94 -0.05 15.21 -23.68
CA TRP A 94 -1.20 14.90 -22.82
C TRP A 94 -2.18 16.07 -22.65
N ARG A 95 -1.69 17.31 -22.76
CA ARG A 95 -2.51 18.52 -22.76
C ARG A 95 -3.41 18.64 -23.99
N ASP A 96 -2.97 18.09 -25.12
CA ASP A 96 -3.64 18.22 -26.41
C ASP A 96 -4.52 16.99 -26.71
N ALA A 97 -4.56 16.03 -25.78
CA ALA A 97 -5.37 14.83 -25.92
C ALA A 97 -6.85 15.19 -26.13
N THR A 98 -7.38 14.82 -27.28
CA THR A 98 -8.77 15.07 -27.61
C THR A 98 -9.69 14.12 -26.85
N ARG A 99 -10.99 14.39 -26.96
CA ARG A 99 -11.99 13.51 -26.35
C ARG A 99 -11.95 12.10 -26.93
N GLU A 100 -11.63 12.00 -28.21
CA GLU A 100 -11.57 10.71 -28.91
C GLU A 100 -10.34 9.92 -28.48
N ASP A 101 -9.22 10.59 -28.24
CA ASP A 101 -8.02 9.95 -27.70
C ASP A 101 -8.29 9.35 -26.31
N LEU A 102 -8.91 10.12 -25.42
CA LEU A 102 -9.23 9.65 -24.07
C LEU A 102 -10.26 8.50 -24.07
N ARG A 103 -11.22 8.53 -25.00
CA ARG A 103 -12.17 7.43 -25.24
C ARG A 103 -11.43 6.17 -25.73
N ALA A 104 -10.58 6.31 -26.73
CA ALA A 104 -9.80 5.21 -27.29
C ALA A 104 -8.88 4.58 -26.23
N TYR A 105 -8.33 5.37 -25.31
CA TYR A 105 -7.60 4.85 -24.15
C TYR A 105 -8.50 3.98 -23.26
N ARG A 106 -9.69 4.46 -22.90
CA ARG A 106 -10.66 3.69 -22.10
C ARG A 106 -11.04 2.38 -22.78
N GLU A 107 -11.38 2.42 -24.06
CA GLU A 107 -11.74 1.22 -24.84
C GLU A 107 -10.58 0.23 -24.89
N PHE A 108 -9.35 0.71 -25.10
CA PHE A 108 -8.16 -0.12 -25.03
C PHE A 108 -7.97 -0.78 -23.65
N ARG A 109 -8.23 -0.06 -22.56
CA ARG A 109 -8.05 -0.57 -21.19
C ARG A 109 -9.11 -1.60 -20.82
N CYS A 110 -10.37 -1.38 -21.20
CA CYS A 110 -11.50 -2.17 -20.70
C CYS A 110 -11.98 -3.26 -21.67
N GLU A 111 -11.93 -3.00 -22.98
CA GLU A 111 -12.72 -3.75 -23.96
C GLU A 111 -11.84 -4.38 -25.05
N SER A 112 -10.72 -3.73 -25.42
CA SER A 112 -9.93 -4.15 -26.57
C SER A 112 -9.26 -5.52 -26.40
N PRO A 113 -9.42 -6.45 -27.38
CA PRO A 113 -8.74 -7.74 -27.36
C PRO A 113 -7.22 -7.61 -27.46
N LEU A 114 -6.72 -6.50 -28.03
CA LEU A 114 -5.29 -6.21 -28.22
C LEU A 114 -4.57 -5.90 -26.92
N ASN A 115 -5.29 -5.59 -25.84
CA ASN A 115 -4.70 -5.47 -24.51
C ASN A 115 -4.78 -6.82 -23.78
N PRO A 116 -3.68 -7.55 -23.60
CA PRO A 116 -3.69 -8.83 -22.87
C PRO A 116 -4.02 -8.64 -21.38
N ALA A 117 -3.80 -7.44 -20.84
CA ALA A 117 -4.07 -7.08 -19.45
C ALA A 117 -5.26 -6.11 -19.34
N ARG A 118 -6.40 -6.47 -19.95
CA ARG A 118 -7.67 -5.75 -19.78
C ARG A 118 -8.04 -5.60 -18.31
N ILE A 119 -8.65 -4.47 -17.98
CA ILE A 119 -9.10 -4.17 -16.63
C ILE A 119 -10.61 -4.21 -16.51
N SER A 120 -11.08 -4.56 -15.32
CA SER A 120 -12.51 -4.48 -15.00
C SER A 120 -12.98 -3.04 -14.86
N GLY A 121 -14.29 -2.83 -14.96
CA GLY A 121 -14.89 -1.53 -14.72
C GLY A 121 -14.57 -0.94 -13.36
N THR A 122 -14.52 -1.76 -12.30
CA THR A 122 -14.14 -1.33 -10.95
C THR A 122 -12.71 -0.80 -10.89
N LYS A 123 -11.79 -1.42 -11.64
CA LYS A 123 -10.42 -0.93 -11.72
C LYS A 123 -10.36 0.38 -12.51
N TRP A 124 -11.12 0.51 -13.60
CA TRP A 124 -11.23 1.78 -14.33
C TRP A 124 -11.77 2.91 -13.44
N ASP A 125 -12.83 2.65 -12.67
CA ASP A 125 -13.41 3.63 -11.74
C ASP A 125 -12.42 4.07 -10.64
N ARG A 126 -11.38 3.27 -10.37
CA ARG A 126 -10.24 3.62 -9.50
C ARG A 126 -9.18 4.47 -10.21
N GLU A 127 -8.83 4.13 -11.45
CA GLU A 127 -7.79 4.82 -12.24
C GLU A 127 -8.30 6.19 -12.73
N ALA A 128 -9.57 6.28 -13.15
CA ALA A 128 -10.18 7.47 -13.74
C ALA A 128 -10.06 8.76 -12.91
N PRO A 129 -10.31 8.75 -11.58
CA PRO A 129 -10.11 9.93 -10.73
C PRO A 129 -8.68 10.47 -10.74
N ALA A 130 -7.66 9.63 -10.98
CA ALA A 130 -6.27 10.07 -11.04
C ALA A 130 -6.03 10.99 -12.24
N PHE A 131 -6.48 10.57 -13.44
CA PHE A 131 -6.36 11.37 -14.66
C PHE A 131 -7.21 12.64 -14.58
N THR A 132 -8.46 12.53 -14.11
CA THR A 132 -9.34 13.69 -13.96
C THR A 132 -8.76 14.70 -12.97
N ARG A 133 -8.05 14.25 -11.92
CA ARG A 133 -7.36 15.16 -11.00
C ARG A 133 -6.23 15.92 -11.68
N LEU A 134 -5.39 15.24 -12.47
CA LEU A 134 -4.33 15.88 -13.26
C LEU A 134 -4.89 16.95 -14.20
N TYR A 135 -5.90 16.60 -15.01
CA TYR A 135 -6.46 17.51 -16.00
C TYR A 135 -7.16 18.71 -15.35
N ARG A 136 -7.84 18.51 -14.21
CA ARG A 136 -8.43 19.61 -13.43
C ARG A 136 -7.37 20.56 -12.89
N TRP A 137 -6.30 20.03 -12.31
CA TRP A 137 -5.17 20.85 -11.84
C TRP A 137 -4.55 21.66 -12.98
N ALA A 138 -4.31 21.01 -14.12
CA ALA A 138 -3.74 21.63 -15.30
C ALA A 138 -4.70 22.58 -16.06
N ARG A 139 -5.98 22.62 -15.65
CA ARG A 139 -7.07 23.33 -16.33
C ARG A 139 -7.21 22.95 -17.82
N VAL A 140 -6.99 21.68 -18.12
CA VAL A 140 -7.08 21.12 -19.48
C VAL A 140 -8.47 20.50 -19.70
N ALA A 141 -9.02 20.75 -20.88
CA ALA A 141 -10.23 20.10 -21.37
C ALA A 141 -9.91 19.36 -22.68
N PRO A 142 -10.58 18.23 -22.96
CA PRO A 142 -11.65 17.59 -22.18
C PRO A 142 -11.12 16.81 -20.96
N LEU A 143 -11.99 16.60 -19.96
CA LEU A 143 -11.65 15.72 -18.83
C LEU A 143 -11.67 14.24 -19.28
N PRO A 144 -10.68 13.41 -18.88
CA PRO A 144 -10.62 11.99 -19.24
C PRO A 144 -11.84 11.18 -18.82
N VAL A 145 -12.40 11.48 -17.64
CA VAL A 145 -13.66 10.94 -17.17
C VAL A 145 -14.47 12.06 -16.52
N ASP A 146 -15.64 12.36 -17.10
CA ASP A 146 -16.63 13.26 -16.50
C ASP A 146 -17.60 12.42 -15.65
N SER A 147 -17.49 12.51 -14.33
CA SER A 147 -18.33 11.75 -13.40
C SER A 147 -19.82 12.07 -13.49
N ARG A 148 -20.18 13.18 -14.17
CA ARG A 148 -21.57 13.56 -14.50
C ARG A 148 -22.13 12.79 -15.70
N ARG A 149 -21.26 12.19 -16.53
CA ARG A 149 -21.65 11.43 -17.73
C ARG A 149 -21.66 9.94 -17.42
N ARG A 150 -22.85 9.34 -17.50
CA ARG A 150 -23.06 7.91 -17.22
C ARG A 150 -22.29 7.00 -18.18
N THR A 151 -21.97 7.48 -19.39
CA THR A 151 -21.17 6.79 -20.40
C THR A 151 -19.70 6.61 -20.01
N ASP A 152 -19.18 7.52 -19.18
CA ASP A 152 -17.76 7.54 -18.84
C ASP A 152 -17.48 6.65 -17.61
N ARG A 153 -18.53 6.29 -16.86
CA ARG A 153 -18.51 5.21 -15.86
C ARG A 153 -18.51 3.85 -16.54
N ALA A 154 -17.85 2.88 -15.93
CA ALA A 154 -17.84 1.54 -16.50
C ALA A 154 -19.23 0.87 -16.35
N PRO A 155 -19.92 0.49 -17.45
CA PRO A 155 -21.26 -0.13 -17.39
C PRO A 155 -21.23 -1.51 -16.74
N HIS A 156 -20.05 -2.11 -16.61
CA HIS A 156 -19.81 -3.45 -16.07
C HIS A 156 -18.85 -3.45 -14.88
N ALA A 157 -18.89 -2.42 -14.02
CA ALA A 157 -18.46 -2.59 -12.63
C ALA A 157 -19.42 -3.55 -11.93
N ARG A 158 -19.49 -4.81 -12.40
CA ARG A 158 -20.14 -5.90 -11.69
C ARG A 158 -19.48 -5.89 -10.32
N SER A 159 -20.28 -5.74 -9.29
CA SER A 159 -19.83 -6.00 -7.93
C SER A 159 -19.02 -7.29 -8.01
N SER A 160 -17.78 -7.25 -7.51
CA SER A 160 -16.98 -8.45 -7.37
C SER A 160 -17.91 -9.53 -6.81
N ARG A 161 -18.16 -10.60 -7.57
CA ARG A 161 -18.83 -11.78 -7.01
C ARG A 161 -17.84 -12.35 -6.00
N VAL A 162 -17.86 -11.80 -4.80
CA VAL A 162 -17.08 -12.33 -3.68
C VAL A 162 -17.73 -13.66 -3.35
N SER A 163 -17.15 -14.74 -3.89
CA SER A 163 -17.48 -16.08 -3.44
C SER A 163 -16.83 -16.27 -2.08
N TRP A 164 -17.64 -16.27 -1.04
CA TRP A 164 -17.16 -16.57 0.31
C TRP A 164 -16.75 -18.04 0.38
N LEU A 165 -15.63 -18.33 1.03
CA LEU A 165 -15.21 -19.71 1.28
C LEU A 165 -16.11 -20.32 2.36
N THR A 166 -16.55 -21.55 2.16
CA THR A 166 -17.23 -22.30 3.22
C THR A 166 -16.23 -22.64 4.34
N PRO A 167 -16.68 -22.88 5.58
CA PRO A 167 -15.79 -23.32 6.66
C PRO A 167 -14.93 -24.53 6.30
N ARG A 168 -15.48 -25.49 5.53
CA ARG A 168 -14.75 -26.68 5.06
C ARG A 168 -13.66 -26.33 4.05
N THR A 169 -13.99 -25.50 3.06
CA THR A 169 -13.01 -25.06 2.04
C THR A 169 -11.89 -24.23 2.69
N TRP A 170 -12.24 -23.43 3.70
CA TRP A 170 -11.28 -22.67 4.47
C TRP A 170 -10.32 -23.56 5.26
N ALA A 171 -10.84 -24.55 6.00
CA ALA A 171 -10.01 -25.51 6.73
C ALA A 171 -9.05 -26.25 5.79
N LEU A 172 -9.56 -26.73 4.65
CA LEU A 172 -8.74 -27.38 3.62
C LEU A 172 -7.64 -26.45 3.08
N TRP A 173 -7.95 -25.18 2.84
CA TRP A 173 -6.95 -24.21 2.38
C TRP A 173 -5.88 -23.94 3.45
N GLN A 174 -6.23 -23.90 4.74
CA GLN A 174 -5.24 -23.77 5.81
C GLN A 174 -4.35 -25.02 5.91
N ASP A 175 -4.95 -26.21 5.83
CA ASP A 175 -4.26 -27.49 5.92
C ASP A 175 -3.24 -27.64 4.76
N VAL A 176 -3.68 -27.43 3.52
CA VAL A 176 -2.82 -27.53 2.33
C VAL A 176 -1.84 -26.36 2.22
N GLY A 177 -2.33 -25.13 2.42
CA GLY A 177 -1.60 -23.92 2.09
C GLY A 177 -0.68 -23.40 3.20
N LEU A 178 -0.93 -23.76 4.46
CA LEU A 178 -0.19 -23.22 5.61
C LEU A 178 0.42 -24.31 6.49
N ARG A 179 -0.12 -25.53 6.49
CA ARG A 179 0.34 -26.65 7.33
C ARG A 179 0.98 -27.80 6.55
N GLY A 180 0.97 -27.74 5.22
CA GLY A 180 1.55 -28.79 4.38
C GLY A 180 0.87 -30.14 4.50
N LEU A 181 -0.44 -30.15 4.78
CA LEU A 181 -1.25 -31.36 4.82
C LEU A 181 -1.96 -31.54 3.48
N GLY A 182 -1.99 -32.76 2.96
CA GLY A 182 -2.76 -33.12 1.79
C GLY A 182 -4.26 -32.99 2.03
N PRO A 183 -5.09 -33.09 0.98
CA PRO A 183 -6.55 -33.07 1.11
C PRO A 183 -7.13 -34.21 1.96
N ASP A 184 -6.35 -35.28 2.13
CA ASP A 184 -6.59 -36.44 2.98
C ASP A 184 -6.08 -36.27 4.43
N GLY A 185 -5.42 -35.15 4.72
CA GLY A 185 -4.80 -34.86 6.01
C GLY A 185 -3.40 -35.47 6.18
N ALA A 186 -2.84 -36.13 5.17
CA ALA A 186 -1.51 -36.71 5.24
C ALA A 186 -0.43 -35.62 5.07
N PRO A 187 0.71 -35.68 5.79
CA PRO A 187 1.80 -34.73 5.56
C PRO A 187 2.32 -34.79 4.12
N MET A 188 2.46 -33.62 3.49
CA MET A 188 3.03 -33.52 2.15
C MET A 188 4.55 -33.63 2.21
N GLY A 189 5.11 -34.49 1.35
CA GLY A 189 6.56 -34.62 1.19
C GLY A 189 7.20 -33.30 0.76
N GLY A 190 8.30 -32.92 1.40
CA GLY A 190 9.05 -31.70 1.07
C GLY A 190 8.47 -30.40 1.65
N TRP A 191 7.46 -30.46 2.52
CA TRP A 191 6.96 -29.27 3.19
C TRP A 191 7.98 -28.71 4.21
N ASP A 192 8.31 -27.43 4.08
CA ASP A 192 9.15 -26.71 5.05
C ASP A 192 8.26 -25.92 6.03
N GLY A 193 8.00 -26.53 7.19
CA GLY A 193 7.15 -25.97 8.25
C GLY A 193 7.78 -24.84 9.08
N ARG A 194 8.94 -24.28 8.70
CA ARG A 194 9.67 -23.25 9.47
C ARG A 194 8.87 -22.03 9.92
N THR A 195 7.77 -21.72 9.24
CA THR A 195 6.92 -20.56 9.53
C THR A 195 5.45 -20.94 9.68
N GLU A 196 5.18 -22.22 9.92
CA GLU A 196 3.83 -22.76 9.97
C GLU A 196 3.02 -22.13 11.10
N LEU A 197 3.55 -22.08 12.35
CA LEU A 197 2.83 -21.49 13.47
C LEU A 197 2.65 -19.99 13.24
N ARG A 198 3.67 -19.29 12.73
CA ARG A 198 3.53 -17.86 12.36
C ARG A 198 2.36 -17.64 11.41
N ASN A 199 2.30 -18.40 10.32
CA ASN A 199 1.34 -18.16 9.24
C ASN A 199 -0.08 -18.59 9.66
N THR A 200 -0.23 -19.75 10.31
CA THR A 200 -1.52 -20.26 10.80
C THR A 200 -2.09 -19.37 11.90
N SER A 201 -1.28 -18.94 12.88
CA SER A 201 -1.71 -18.03 13.94
C SER A 201 -2.11 -16.66 13.39
N PHE A 202 -1.36 -16.10 12.45
CA PHE A 202 -1.70 -14.82 11.82
C PHE A 202 -3.05 -14.90 11.09
N VAL A 203 -3.21 -15.92 10.24
CA VAL A 203 -4.42 -16.10 9.43
C VAL A 203 -5.64 -16.38 10.32
N GLY A 204 -5.50 -17.27 11.30
CA GLY A 204 -6.57 -17.58 12.26
C GLY A 204 -7.00 -16.36 13.07
N PHE A 205 -6.04 -15.57 13.53
CA PHE A 205 -6.31 -14.32 14.23
C PHE A 205 -6.99 -13.28 13.34
N THR A 206 -6.50 -13.05 12.12
CA THR A 206 -7.10 -12.09 11.18
C THR A 206 -8.54 -12.47 10.85
N LEU A 207 -8.82 -13.75 10.60
CA LEU A 207 -10.18 -14.23 10.36
C LEU A 207 -11.07 -14.02 11.59
N SER A 208 -10.60 -14.45 12.77
CA SER A 208 -11.38 -14.36 14.00
C SER A 208 -11.65 -12.93 14.44
N SER A 209 -10.75 -12.00 14.13
CA SER A 209 -10.83 -10.60 14.58
C SER A 209 -11.54 -9.67 13.60
N GLY A 210 -11.67 -10.07 12.33
CA GLY A 210 -12.19 -9.22 11.26
C GLY A 210 -11.31 -7.98 10.99
N LEU A 211 -10.08 -7.95 11.50
CA LEU A 211 -9.14 -6.87 11.25
C LEU A 211 -8.66 -6.90 9.80
N ARG A 212 -8.33 -5.72 9.23
CA ARG A 212 -7.64 -5.69 7.94
C ARG A 212 -6.27 -6.35 8.11
N ARG A 213 -5.75 -6.96 7.04
CA ARG A 213 -4.41 -7.59 7.04
C ARG A 213 -3.33 -6.69 7.64
N GLN A 214 -3.32 -5.40 7.27
CA GLN A 214 -2.37 -4.42 7.82
C GLN A 214 -2.58 -4.14 9.31
N GLU A 215 -3.83 -4.05 9.75
CA GLU A 215 -4.15 -3.81 11.17
C GLU A 215 -3.76 -5.04 12.02
N SER A 216 -4.01 -6.26 11.52
CA SER A 216 -3.56 -7.49 12.19
C SER A 216 -2.04 -7.59 12.28
N GLY A 217 -1.34 -7.24 11.20
CA GLY A 217 0.12 -7.37 11.11
C GLY A 217 0.90 -6.29 11.85
N ALA A 218 0.25 -5.24 12.31
CA ALA A 218 0.87 -4.11 13.00
C ALA A 218 0.62 -4.11 14.52
N LEU A 219 -0.08 -5.12 15.06
CA LEU A 219 -0.26 -5.26 16.51
C LEU A 219 1.07 -5.61 17.19
N LEU A 220 1.37 -4.89 18.26
CA LEU A 220 2.50 -5.16 19.14
C LEU A 220 2.15 -6.27 20.14
N THR A 221 3.17 -6.94 20.68
CA THR A 221 2.97 -8.06 21.61
C THR A 221 2.15 -7.68 22.84
N PHE A 222 2.26 -6.44 23.32
CA PHE A 222 1.47 -5.93 24.45
C PHE A 222 0.07 -5.44 24.05
N GLU A 223 -0.21 -5.26 22.76
CA GLU A 223 -1.54 -4.89 22.24
C GLU A 223 -2.41 -6.12 21.99
N VAL A 224 -1.81 -7.33 21.97
CA VAL A 224 -2.55 -8.58 21.83
C VAL A 224 -3.40 -8.83 23.09
N PRO A 225 -4.73 -8.94 22.97
CA PRO A 225 -5.59 -9.15 24.11
C PRO A 225 -5.31 -10.48 24.82
N SER A 226 -5.09 -10.43 26.13
CA SER A 226 -4.84 -11.62 26.96
C SER A 226 -5.97 -11.94 27.94
N ARG A 227 -6.92 -11.01 28.13
CA ARG A 227 -8.02 -11.15 29.10
C ARG A 227 -9.34 -11.46 28.39
N PRO A 228 -9.93 -12.66 28.61
CA PRO A 228 -11.26 -12.98 28.13
C PRO A 228 -12.31 -12.04 28.73
N LEU A 229 -13.40 -11.83 27.99
CA LEU A 229 -14.60 -11.19 28.53
C LEU A 229 -15.23 -12.08 29.61
N ARG A 230 -15.92 -11.47 30.59
CA ARG A 230 -16.45 -12.14 31.81
C ARG A 230 -17.20 -13.46 31.58
N SER A 231 -17.82 -13.65 30.41
CA SER A 231 -18.56 -14.86 30.03
C SER A 231 -18.27 -15.33 28.60
N GLY A 232 -17.14 -14.93 28.02
CA GLY A 232 -16.95 -14.98 26.57
C GLY A 232 -15.87 -15.94 26.08
N ARG A 233 -16.11 -16.53 24.90
CA ARG A 233 -15.08 -17.17 24.06
C ARG A 233 -14.21 -16.15 23.31
N TYR A 234 -14.25 -14.89 23.72
CA TYR A 234 -13.63 -13.76 23.03
C TYR A 234 -12.90 -12.86 24.02
N CYS A 235 -11.80 -12.28 23.55
CA CYS A 235 -11.14 -11.14 24.16
C CYS A 235 -11.39 -9.90 23.29
N HIS A 236 -11.19 -8.70 23.85
CA HIS A 236 -11.25 -7.46 23.08
C HIS A 236 -9.93 -6.71 23.14
N GLY A 237 -9.59 -6.03 22.06
CA GLY A 237 -8.40 -5.19 21.94
C GLY A 237 -8.72 -3.87 21.25
N GLN A 238 -7.73 -2.99 21.19
CA GLN A 238 -7.82 -1.72 20.48
C GLN A 238 -6.86 -1.70 19.30
N VAL A 239 -7.29 -1.11 18.20
CA VAL A 239 -6.42 -0.73 17.08
C VAL A 239 -6.24 0.78 17.12
N ALA A 240 -4.98 1.22 17.14
CA ALA A 240 -4.63 2.63 17.11
C ALA A 240 -5.10 3.33 15.82
N ARG A 241 -5.52 4.59 15.96
CA ARG A 241 -5.94 5.49 14.86
C ARG A 241 -4.94 5.59 13.71
N ALA A 242 -3.64 5.40 13.99
CA ALA A 242 -2.60 5.48 12.97
C ALA A 242 -2.79 4.42 11.87
N LEU A 243 -3.20 3.21 12.28
CA LEU A 243 -3.37 2.04 11.44
C LEU A 243 -4.77 1.95 10.82
N SER A 244 -5.76 2.59 11.44
CA SER A 244 -7.13 2.50 10.95
C SER A 244 -7.34 3.37 9.71
N ARG A 245 -8.08 2.84 8.74
CA ARG A 245 -8.45 3.59 7.52
C ARG A 245 -9.26 4.85 7.84
N SER A 246 -10.11 4.80 8.86
CA SER A 246 -10.94 5.92 9.29
C SER A 246 -10.20 6.95 10.15
N LYS A 247 -8.92 6.70 10.47
CA LYS A 247 -8.12 7.53 11.38
C LYS A 247 -8.76 7.71 12.77
N ARG A 248 -9.49 6.70 13.22
CA ARG A 248 -10.10 6.60 14.55
C ARG A 248 -9.65 5.32 15.24
N ASP A 249 -9.52 5.37 16.56
CA ASP A 249 -9.33 4.16 17.34
C ASP A 249 -10.56 3.25 17.18
N ARG A 250 -10.35 1.94 17.17
CA ARG A 250 -11.47 1.01 17.16
C ARG A 250 -11.20 -0.22 17.99
N THR A 251 -12.26 -0.70 18.63
CA THR A 251 -12.26 -1.97 19.34
C THR A 251 -12.47 -3.11 18.37
N PHE A 252 -11.74 -4.21 18.58
CA PHE A 252 -11.97 -5.47 17.89
C PHE A 252 -12.13 -6.59 18.91
N TYR A 253 -12.75 -7.69 18.47
CA TYR A 253 -12.94 -8.89 19.28
C TYR A 253 -12.29 -10.05 18.57
N ALA A 254 -11.53 -10.88 19.28
CA ALA A 254 -10.90 -12.08 18.73
C ALA A 254 -11.21 -13.27 19.63
N SER A 255 -11.34 -14.47 19.05
CA SER A 255 -11.61 -15.68 19.80
C SER A 255 -10.43 -16.05 20.68
N VAL A 256 -10.71 -16.59 21.86
CA VAL A 256 -9.68 -17.10 22.78
C VAL A 256 -8.79 -18.14 22.11
N ASP A 257 -9.36 -19.00 21.25
CA ASP A 257 -8.59 -20.03 20.55
C ASP A 257 -7.61 -19.43 19.54
N SER A 258 -8.02 -18.42 18.77
CA SER A 258 -7.10 -17.71 17.86
C SER A 258 -5.97 -17.01 18.61
N LEU A 259 -6.26 -16.44 19.78
CA LEU A 259 -5.27 -15.76 20.63
C LEU A 259 -4.30 -16.75 21.27
N ARG A 260 -4.78 -17.94 21.66
CA ARG A 260 -3.90 -19.04 22.13
C ARG A 260 -2.91 -19.47 21.05
N GLN A 261 -3.34 -19.55 19.79
CA GLN A 261 -2.43 -19.85 18.67
C GLN A 261 -1.39 -18.73 18.49
N VAL A 262 -1.78 -17.46 18.64
CA VAL A 262 -0.84 -16.33 18.64
C VAL A 262 0.17 -16.43 19.79
N SER A 263 -0.29 -16.76 21.01
CA SER A 263 0.60 -17.00 22.15
C SER A 263 1.55 -18.16 21.91
N ALA A 264 1.05 -19.29 21.39
CA ALA A 264 1.88 -20.45 21.06
C ALA A 264 2.97 -20.10 20.04
N TYR A 265 2.64 -19.35 18.98
CA TYR A 265 3.62 -18.81 18.04
C TYR A 265 4.63 -17.88 18.73
N ALA A 266 4.16 -16.96 19.58
CA ALA A 266 5.01 -15.98 20.26
C ALA A 266 6.04 -16.65 21.19
N GLU A 267 5.63 -17.73 21.87
CA GLU A 267 6.44 -18.49 22.83
C GLU A 267 7.35 -19.53 22.17
N SER A 268 7.11 -19.91 20.91
CA SER A 268 7.87 -20.94 20.19
C SER A 268 8.71 -20.36 19.03
N GLU A 269 8.23 -20.46 17.79
CA GLU A 269 8.94 -20.05 16.57
C GLU A 269 9.47 -18.61 16.67
N ARG A 270 8.66 -17.70 17.22
CA ARG A 270 9.08 -16.30 17.37
C ARG A 270 10.20 -16.15 18.40
N ALA A 271 10.08 -16.80 19.57
CA ALA A 271 11.10 -16.73 20.60
C ALA A 271 12.44 -17.27 20.09
N TRP A 272 12.42 -18.41 19.41
CA TRP A 272 13.60 -19.00 18.79
C TRP A 272 14.20 -18.10 17.70
N ALA A 273 13.37 -17.53 16.82
CA ALA A 273 13.84 -16.62 15.78
C ALA A 273 14.46 -15.34 16.34
N VAL A 274 13.88 -14.78 17.41
CA VAL A 274 14.41 -13.60 18.11
C VAL A 274 15.75 -13.93 18.76
N GLU A 275 15.84 -15.03 19.51
CA GLU A 275 17.08 -15.45 20.17
C GLU A 275 18.21 -15.66 19.14
N ARG A 276 17.91 -16.35 18.04
CA ARG A 276 18.86 -16.52 16.94
C ARG A 276 19.33 -15.18 16.37
N ALA A 277 18.40 -14.25 16.12
CA ALA A 277 18.73 -12.92 15.61
C ALA A 277 19.56 -12.09 16.60
N GLN A 278 19.34 -12.26 17.92
CA GLN A 278 20.14 -11.62 18.97
C GLN A 278 21.58 -12.16 18.95
N ARG A 279 21.76 -13.48 18.88
CA ARG A 279 23.08 -14.12 18.78
C ARG A 279 23.87 -13.66 17.54
N GLN A 280 23.16 -13.37 16.45
CA GLN A 280 23.75 -12.87 15.20
C GLN A 280 23.95 -11.35 15.18
N GLY A 281 23.61 -10.63 16.26
CA GLY A 281 23.75 -9.17 16.35
C GLY A 281 22.76 -8.36 15.50
N ALA A 282 21.85 -9.02 14.78
CA ALA A 282 20.93 -8.38 13.83
C ALA A 282 19.93 -7.43 14.51
N LEU A 283 19.51 -7.73 15.74
CA LEU A 283 18.54 -6.90 16.47
C LEU A 283 19.13 -5.63 17.08
N ARG A 284 20.45 -5.56 17.30
CA ARG A 284 21.11 -4.32 17.74
C ARG A 284 21.02 -3.23 16.69
N LYS A 285 21.06 -3.63 15.41
CA LYS A 285 20.93 -2.73 14.25
C LYS A 285 19.52 -2.12 14.19
N VAL A 286 18.49 -2.96 14.31
CA VAL A 286 17.07 -2.53 14.30
C VAL A 286 16.72 -1.64 15.50
N ALA A 287 17.29 -1.91 16.69
CA ALA A 287 17.06 -1.09 17.88
C ALA A 287 17.69 0.31 17.77
N ALA A 288 18.86 0.43 17.12
CA ALA A 288 19.48 1.71 16.83
C ALA A 288 18.63 2.52 15.83
N ASP A 289 18.18 1.89 14.75
CA ASP A 289 17.34 2.52 13.72
C ASP A 289 15.99 3.02 14.30
N ALA A 290 15.41 2.28 15.25
CA ALA A 290 14.16 2.64 15.91
C ALA A 290 14.30 3.76 16.96
N ALA A 291 15.45 3.85 17.64
CA ALA A 291 15.73 4.91 18.60
C ALA A 291 15.93 6.27 17.90
N ASP A 292 16.61 6.28 16.75
CA ASP A 292 16.76 7.48 15.91
C ASP A 292 15.41 7.98 15.38
N HIS A 293 14.46 7.08 15.11
CA HIS A 293 13.10 7.44 14.69
C HIS A 293 12.25 8.11 15.77
N GLN A 294 12.43 7.74 17.04
CA GLN A 294 11.68 8.35 18.15
C GLN A 294 12.19 9.76 18.50
N GLY A 295 13.45 10.07 18.20
CA GLY A 295 14.04 11.39 18.42
C GLY A 295 13.50 12.51 17.51
N HIS A 296 12.77 12.18 16.44
CA HIS A 296 12.24 13.16 15.47
C HIS A 296 10.75 13.53 15.68
N ILE A 297 10.08 12.95 16.68
CA ILE A 297 8.72 13.35 17.07
C ILE A 297 8.83 14.28 18.30
N GLY A 298 9.15 15.56 18.04
CA GLY A 298 9.13 16.61 19.05
C GLY A 298 7.72 16.87 19.62
N PRO A 299 7.60 17.49 20.81
CA PRO A 299 6.34 17.58 21.54
C PRO A 299 5.36 18.50 20.82
N HIS A 300 4.23 17.97 20.37
CA HIS A 300 3.10 18.81 19.98
C HIS A 300 2.51 19.47 21.22
N HIS A 301 2.64 20.80 21.26
CA HIS A 301 2.04 21.71 22.23
C HIS A 301 0.64 21.29 22.66
N SER A 302 0.52 20.93 23.94
CA SER A 302 -0.74 20.96 24.68
C SER A 302 -1.17 22.42 24.83
N GLY A 303 -2.09 22.87 23.96
CA GLY A 303 -2.80 24.14 24.13
C GLY A 303 -3.66 24.09 25.39
N SER A 304 -3.47 25.07 26.26
CA SER A 304 -4.22 25.27 27.50
C SER A 304 -5.71 25.42 27.21
N LEU A 305 -6.52 24.53 27.78
CA LEU A 305 -7.95 24.75 27.95
C LEU A 305 -8.14 25.76 29.09
N GLY A 306 -8.28 27.03 28.74
CA GLY A 306 -8.93 28.01 29.60
C GLY A 306 -10.41 27.67 29.70
N ARG A 307 -10.89 27.40 30.92
CA ARG A 307 -12.31 27.54 31.26
C ARG A 307 -12.50 28.88 31.98
N PRO A 308 -13.66 29.53 31.82
CA PRO A 308 -13.97 30.80 32.49
C PRO A 308 -14.03 30.66 34.01
#